data_AF-A0A268RLD9-F1
#
_entry.id   AF-A0A268RLD9-F1
#
_cell.length_a   1.000
_cell.length_b   1.000
_cell.length_c   1.000
_cell.angle_alpha   90.00
_cell.angle_beta   90.00
_cell.angle_gamma   90.00
#
_symmetry.space_group_name_H-M   'P 1'
#
loop_
_entity.id
_entity.type
_entity.pdbx_description
1 polymer ?
#
loop_
_entity_poly.entity_id
_entity_poly.type
_entity_poly.pdbx_seq_one_letter_code
_entity_poly.pdbx_strand_id
1 'polypeptide(L)'
;MLMVCHHLDPSVPEDLAFADSRIRKETIAAEDILHDLGVFSIISSDSQAMGRVGEVISRTWQTADKMKRQRGEMVVGEENDNERVKRYISKYTINPAITHGISDYVGSIEVGKVADFVLWDPGFFG
;
A
#
# COMPACT_ATOMS: atom_id res chain seq x y z
N MET A 1 4.59 -15.12 -11.96
CA MET A 1 3.85 -14.88 -10.70
C MET A 1 2.39 -15.29 -10.87
N LEU A 2 1.58 -14.53 -11.62
CA LEU A 2 0.14 -14.79 -11.81
C LEU A 2 -0.18 -16.22 -12.29
N MET A 3 0.54 -16.72 -13.31
CA MET A 3 0.36 -18.10 -13.81
C MET A 3 0.49 -19.17 -12.72
N VAL A 4 1.49 -19.03 -11.83
CA VAL A 4 1.72 -19.99 -10.75
C VAL A 4 0.62 -19.89 -9.69
N CYS A 5 0.29 -18.68 -9.24
CA CYS A 5 -0.71 -18.48 -8.18
C CYS A 5 -2.11 -18.98 -8.59
N HIS A 6 -2.42 -18.96 -9.88
CA HIS A 6 -3.71 -19.41 -10.43
C HIS A 6 -3.65 -20.79 -11.08
N HIS A 7 -2.53 -21.53 -10.96
CA HIS A 7 -2.35 -22.87 -11.55
C HIS A 7 -2.67 -22.92 -13.06
N LEU A 8 -2.25 -21.88 -13.78
CA LEU A 8 -2.47 -21.72 -15.22
C LEU A 8 -1.40 -22.44 -16.04
N ASP A 9 -1.77 -22.88 -17.24
CA ASP A 9 -0.89 -23.59 -18.17
C ASP A 9 -0.38 -22.64 -19.28
N PRO A 10 0.94 -22.39 -19.39
CA PRO A 10 1.50 -21.54 -20.45
C PRO A 10 1.35 -22.14 -21.86
N SER A 11 0.97 -23.40 -22.00
CA SER A 11 0.68 -24.03 -23.28
C SER A 11 -0.76 -23.81 -23.75
N VAL A 12 -1.65 -23.32 -22.87
CA VAL A 12 -3.04 -22.99 -23.19
C VAL A 12 -3.15 -21.51 -23.56
N PRO A 13 -3.49 -21.16 -24.82
CA PRO A 13 -3.56 -19.76 -25.26
C PRO A 13 -4.53 -18.89 -24.46
N GLU A 14 -5.64 -19.46 -24.00
CA GLU A 14 -6.65 -18.77 -23.20
C GLU A 14 -6.13 -18.42 -21.79
N ASP A 15 -5.29 -19.27 -21.20
CA ASP A 15 -4.65 -19.02 -19.91
C ASP A 15 -3.61 -17.89 -20.03
N LEU A 16 -2.86 -17.86 -21.13
CA LEU A 16 -1.97 -16.75 -21.46
C LEU A 16 -2.75 -15.45 -21.67
N ALA A 17 -3.85 -15.50 -22.45
CA ALA A 17 -4.69 -14.33 -22.69
C ALA A 17 -5.32 -13.81 -21.38
N PHE A 18 -5.76 -14.71 -20.48
CA PHE A 18 -6.26 -14.34 -19.17
C PHE A 18 -5.18 -13.65 -18.33
N ALA A 19 -3.97 -14.23 -18.25
CA ALA A 19 -2.87 -13.65 -17.51
C ALA A 19 -2.43 -12.28 -18.06
N ASP A 20 -2.28 -12.17 -19.38
CA ASP A 20 -1.92 -10.92 -20.07
C ASP A 20 -2.97 -9.83 -19.85
N SER A 21 -4.25 -10.19 -19.92
CA SER A 21 -5.35 -9.23 -19.74
C SER A 21 -5.32 -8.53 -18.38
N ARG A 22 -4.71 -9.14 -17.36
CA ARG A 22 -4.65 -8.63 -15.98
C ARG A 22 -3.44 -7.72 -15.71
N ILE A 23 -2.34 -7.84 -16.46
CA ILE A 23 -1.08 -7.13 -16.19
C ILE A 23 -0.97 -5.92 -17.13
N ARG A 24 -1.42 -4.75 -16.66
CA ARG A 24 -1.50 -3.54 -17.49
C ARG A 24 -0.69 -2.41 -16.87
N LYS A 25 0.33 -1.94 -17.60
CA LYS A 25 1.22 -0.86 -17.15
C LYS A 25 0.47 0.44 -16.88
N GLU A 26 -0.60 0.70 -17.64
CA GLU A 26 -1.43 1.89 -17.54
C GLU A 26 -2.16 1.94 -16.20
N THR A 27 -2.76 0.82 -15.78
CA THR A 27 -3.51 0.77 -14.52
C THR A 27 -2.59 0.70 -13.31
N ILE A 28 -1.40 0.09 -13.42
CA ILE A 28 -0.38 0.11 -12.36
C ILE A 28 0.16 1.54 -12.17
N ALA A 29 0.41 2.29 -13.25
CA ALA A 29 0.81 3.69 -13.14
C ALA A 29 -0.29 4.58 -12.55
N ALA A 30 -1.56 4.30 -12.87
CA ALA A 30 -2.70 5.00 -12.29
C ALA A 30 -2.87 4.69 -10.79
N GLU A 31 -2.61 3.46 -10.36
CA GLU A 31 -2.72 3.03 -8.95
C GLU A 31 -1.86 3.89 -8.02
N ASP A 32 -0.63 4.23 -8.40
CA ASP A 32 0.23 5.12 -7.61
C ASP A 32 -0.44 6.49 -7.36
N ILE A 33 -1.00 7.08 -8.42
CA ILE A 33 -1.68 8.37 -8.34
C ILE A 33 -2.95 8.26 -7.50
N LEU A 34 -3.71 7.16 -7.64
CA LEU A 34 -4.93 6.94 -6.86
C LEU A 34 -4.63 6.73 -5.36
N HIS A 35 -3.50 6.11 -5.01
CA HIS A 35 -3.03 6.09 -3.63
C HIS A 35 -2.67 7.48 -3.13
N ASP A 36 -1.95 8.28 -3.93
CA ASP A 36 -1.53 9.63 -3.56
C ASP A 36 -2.70 10.60 -3.44
N LEU A 37 -3.74 10.45 -4.25
CA LEU A 37 -4.99 11.20 -4.17
C LEU A 37 -5.88 10.77 -2.99
N GLY A 38 -5.58 9.62 -2.37
CA GLY A 38 -6.38 9.07 -1.27
C GLY A 38 -7.63 8.31 -1.73
N VAL A 39 -7.76 8.03 -3.03
CA VAL A 39 -8.87 7.22 -3.58
C VAL A 39 -8.74 5.76 -3.14
N PHE A 40 -7.52 5.22 -3.11
CA PHE A 40 -7.24 3.90 -2.54
C PHE A 40 -6.80 4.02 -1.08
N SER A 41 -7.60 3.42 -0.19
CA SER A 41 -7.52 3.64 1.26
C SER A 41 -6.65 2.63 2.00
N ILE A 42 -6.30 1.49 1.40
CA ILE A 42 -5.57 0.40 2.06
C ILE A 42 -4.44 -0.13 1.18
N ILE A 43 -3.32 -0.53 1.79
CA ILE A 43 -2.27 -1.33 1.19
C ILE A 43 -2.14 -2.63 1.99
N SER A 44 -2.05 -3.76 1.29
CA SER A 44 -1.94 -5.10 1.90
C SER A 44 -0.84 -5.92 1.23
N SER A 45 -0.52 -7.10 1.78
CA SER A 45 0.62 -7.90 1.34
C SER A 45 0.34 -8.88 0.22
N ASP A 46 -0.87 -9.45 0.17
CA ASP A 46 -1.17 -10.66 -0.61
C ASP A 46 -0.14 -11.79 -0.39
N SER A 47 0.11 -12.10 0.89
CA SER A 47 1.26 -12.89 1.34
C SER A 47 1.40 -14.24 0.64
N GLN A 48 2.54 -14.42 -0.05
CA GLN A 48 2.90 -15.66 -0.77
C GLN A 48 1.96 -16.02 -1.95
N ALA A 49 0.94 -15.22 -2.23
CA ALA A 49 -0.09 -15.47 -3.23
C ALA A 49 -0.22 -14.34 -4.26
N MET A 50 0.91 -13.69 -4.58
CA MET A 50 1.14 -12.54 -5.47
C MET A 50 1.79 -11.33 -4.77
N GLY A 51 2.09 -11.44 -3.47
CA GLY A 51 2.87 -10.43 -2.78
C GLY A 51 3.67 -10.92 -1.58
N ARG A 52 4.12 -9.96 -0.76
CA ARG A 52 5.22 -10.13 0.20
C ARG A 52 4.84 -9.57 1.56
N VAL A 53 4.78 -10.44 2.57
CA VAL A 53 4.31 -10.10 3.93
C VAL A 53 5.19 -9.03 4.60
N GLY A 54 6.51 -9.08 4.39
CA GLY A 54 7.47 -8.15 5.00
C GLY A 54 7.61 -6.80 4.30
N GLU A 55 6.81 -6.50 3.26
CA GLU A 55 6.99 -5.31 2.43
C GLU A 55 5.80 -4.34 2.45
N VAL A 56 4.77 -4.56 3.29
CA VAL A 56 3.60 -3.66 3.35
C VAL A 56 4.00 -2.23 3.70
N ILE A 57 4.81 -2.08 4.74
CA ILE A 57 5.24 -0.77 5.25
C ILE A 57 6.21 -0.12 4.25
N SER A 58 7.24 -0.84 3.81
CA SER A 58 8.26 -0.31 2.91
C SER A 58 7.70 0.09 1.54
N ARG A 59 6.79 -0.71 0.96
CA ARG A 59 6.12 -0.36 -0.31
C ARG A 59 5.22 0.85 -0.17
N THR A 60 4.53 1.00 0.96
CA THR A 60 3.75 2.20 1.25
C THR A 60 4.61 3.45 1.20
N TRP A 61 5.78 3.44 1.86
CA TRP A 61 6.68 4.60 1.88
C TRP A 61 7.41 4.82 0.55
N GLN A 62 7.75 3.77 -0.19
CA GLN A 62 8.31 3.88 -1.54
C GLN A 62 7.32 4.51 -2.52
N THR A 63 6.03 4.19 -2.43
CA THR A 63 4.99 4.86 -3.24
C THR A 63 4.87 6.34 -2.85
N ALA A 64 4.88 6.66 -1.54
CA ALA A 64 4.85 8.05 -1.08
C ALA A 64 6.06 8.86 -1.59
N ASP A 65 7.28 8.31 -1.51
CA ASP A 65 8.52 8.92 -2.03
C ASP A 65 8.43 9.14 -3.54
N LYS A 66 8.03 8.11 -4.30
CA LYS A 66 7.85 8.21 -5.76
C LYS A 66 6.89 9.33 -6.11
N MET A 67 5.75 9.41 -5.43
CA MET A 67 4.73 10.42 -5.69
C MET A 67 5.19 11.82 -5.32
N LYS A 68 5.98 11.98 -4.26
CA LYS A 68 6.66 13.25 -3.99
C LYS A 68 7.59 13.65 -5.13
N ARG A 69 8.46 12.74 -5.59
CA ARG A 69 9.42 13.04 -6.68
C ARG A 69 8.74 13.40 -7.99
N GLN A 70 7.59 12.79 -8.29
CA GLN A 70 6.90 12.97 -9.57
C GLN A 70 5.83 14.07 -9.55
N ARG A 71 5.18 14.31 -8.41
CA ARG A 71 4.04 15.24 -8.30
C ARG A 71 4.33 16.45 -7.41
N GLY A 72 5.44 16.44 -6.67
CA GLY A 72 5.83 17.52 -5.77
C GLY A 72 5.07 17.51 -4.44
N GLU A 73 4.95 18.71 -3.88
CA GLU A 73 4.23 18.99 -2.63
C GLU A 73 2.77 18.56 -2.71
N MET A 74 2.25 17.96 -1.64
CA MET A 74 0.84 17.61 -1.55
C MET A 74 -0.03 18.83 -1.20
N VAL A 75 0.47 19.68 -0.30
CA VAL A 75 -0.14 20.95 0.09
C VAL A 75 0.85 22.05 -0.26
N VAL A 76 0.42 22.97 -1.12
CA VAL A 76 1.28 24.04 -1.64
C VAL A 76 1.72 24.95 -0.50
N GLY A 77 3.04 25.14 -0.36
CA GLY A 77 3.62 26.07 0.61
C GLY A 77 3.86 25.48 2.00
N GLU A 78 3.66 24.16 2.18
CA GLU A 78 4.15 23.47 3.38
C GLU A 78 5.61 23.05 3.19
N GLU A 79 6.44 23.31 4.21
CA GLU A 79 7.86 22.92 4.22
C GLU A 79 8.09 21.44 4.57
N ASN A 80 7.02 20.66 4.77
CA ASN A 80 7.07 19.28 5.21
C ASN A 80 6.04 18.41 4.44
N ASP A 81 6.14 17.10 4.59
CA ASP A 81 5.26 16.14 3.93
C ASP A 81 4.18 15.56 4.86
N ASN A 82 3.85 16.22 5.97
CA ASN A 82 3.02 15.62 7.03
C ASN A 82 1.66 15.13 6.52
N GLU A 83 1.01 15.87 5.62
CA GLU A 83 -0.28 15.44 5.06
C GLU A 83 -0.15 14.18 4.20
N ARG A 84 0.94 14.05 3.44
CA ARG A 84 1.27 12.81 2.72
C ARG A 84 1.59 11.69 3.71
N VAL A 85 2.41 11.96 4.74
CA VAL A 85 2.77 10.97 5.75
C VAL A 85 1.54 10.41 6.47
N LYS A 86 0.64 11.27 6.95
CA LYS A 86 -0.63 10.87 7.58
C LYS A 86 -1.52 10.07 6.63
N ARG A 87 -1.62 10.52 5.36
CA ARG A 87 -2.39 9.80 4.35
C ARG A 87 -1.86 8.39 4.12
N TYR A 88 -0.54 8.20 4.05
CA TYR A 88 0.05 6.90 3.75
C TYR A 88 0.13 5.97 4.97
N ILE A 89 0.46 6.48 6.17
CA ILE A 89 0.46 5.64 7.38
C ILE A 89 -0.93 5.07 7.67
N SER A 90 -2.01 5.82 7.37
CA SER A 90 -3.37 5.32 7.55
C SER A 90 -3.68 4.07 6.71
N LYS A 91 -2.99 3.87 5.57
CA LYS A 91 -3.26 2.78 4.62
C LYS A 91 -2.91 1.40 5.16
N TYR A 92 -2.04 1.30 6.17
CA TYR A 92 -1.69 0.03 6.81
C TYR A 92 -1.88 0.03 8.33
N THR A 93 -2.43 1.11 8.91
CA THR A 93 -2.74 1.20 10.34
C THR A 93 -4.25 1.28 10.56
N ILE A 94 -4.83 2.48 10.54
CA ILE A 94 -6.22 2.69 10.96
C ILE A 94 -7.25 2.26 9.91
N ASN A 95 -7.00 2.43 8.61
CA ASN A 95 -7.99 2.09 7.58
C ASN A 95 -8.28 0.58 7.49
N PRO A 96 -7.28 -0.32 7.55
CA PRO A 96 -7.54 -1.76 7.68
C PRO A 96 -8.33 -2.08 8.95
N ALA A 97 -7.99 -1.47 10.10
CA ALA A 97 -8.66 -1.73 11.36
C ALA A 97 -10.15 -1.32 11.33
N ILE A 98 -10.46 -0.16 10.74
CA ILE A 98 -11.85 0.29 10.51
C ILE A 98 -12.57 -0.69 9.60
N THR A 99 -11.96 -1.06 8.47
CA THR A 99 -12.58 -1.91 7.46
C THR A 99 -12.93 -3.30 8.00
N HIS A 100 -12.10 -3.82 8.90
CA HIS A 100 -12.33 -5.12 9.54
C HIS A 100 -13.11 -5.04 10.87
N GLY A 101 -13.56 -3.86 11.30
CA GLY A 101 -14.38 -3.70 12.51
C GLY A 101 -13.62 -3.91 13.82
N ILE A 102 -12.32 -3.63 13.83
CA ILE A 102 -11.43 -3.80 15.00
C ILE A 102 -10.74 -2.49 15.42
N SER A 103 -11.16 -1.35 14.89
CA SER A 103 -10.55 -0.04 15.16
C SER A 103 -10.66 0.41 16.61
N ASP A 104 -11.59 -0.13 17.39
CA ASP A 104 -11.70 0.18 18.83
C ASP A 104 -10.55 -0.43 19.64
N TYR A 105 -9.87 -1.45 19.07
CA TYR A 105 -8.80 -2.18 19.75
C TYR A 105 -7.40 -1.81 19.24
N VAL A 106 -7.23 -1.62 17.92
CA VAL A 106 -5.92 -1.47 17.27
C VAL A 106 -5.94 -0.44 16.14
N GLY A 107 -4.79 -0.24 15.50
CA GLY A 107 -4.66 0.53 14.25
C GLY A 107 -4.24 1.99 14.42
N SER A 108 -4.06 2.48 15.65
CA SER A 108 -3.56 3.83 15.91
C SER A 108 -3.04 3.96 17.35
N ILE A 109 -2.25 5.00 17.60
CA ILE A 109 -1.77 5.36 18.93
C ILE A 109 -2.81 6.29 19.58
N GLU A 110 -3.79 5.69 20.26
CA GLU A 110 -4.88 6.39 20.94
C GLU A 110 -5.14 5.78 22.33
N VAL A 111 -5.56 6.59 23.28
CA VAL A 111 -5.87 6.14 24.65
C VAL A 111 -7.02 5.12 24.62
N GLY A 112 -6.86 4.02 25.33
CA GLY A 112 -7.86 2.95 25.43
C GLY A 112 -7.67 1.80 24.42
N LYS A 113 -6.80 1.96 23.42
CA LYS A 113 -6.41 0.88 22.50
C LYS A 113 -5.30 0.00 23.08
N VAL A 114 -5.10 -1.16 22.47
CA VAL A 114 -4.00 -2.08 22.79
C VAL A 114 -2.66 -1.40 22.47
N ALA A 115 -1.67 -1.59 23.34
CA ALA A 115 -0.33 -0.99 23.23
C ALA A 115 0.57 -1.73 22.22
N ASP A 116 0.09 -1.90 21.00
CA ASP A 116 0.81 -2.53 19.89
C ASP A 116 1.66 -1.49 19.16
N PHE A 117 2.88 -1.28 19.65
CA PHE A 117 3.79 -0.25 19.13
C PHE A 117 4.98 -0.85 18.37
N VAL A 118 5.43 -0.11 17.36
CA VAL A 118 6.68 -0.39 16.64
C VAL A 118 7.58 0.83 16.78
N LEU A 119 8.80 0.63 17.30
CA LEU A 119 9.81 1.67 17.38
C LEU A 119 10.73 1.60 16.17
N TRP A 120 11.10 2.76 15.65
CA TRP A 120 12.00 2.90 14.52
C TRP A 120 13.15 3.83 14.88
N ASP A 121 14.36 3.45 14.50
CA ASP A 121 15.43 4.42 14.30
C ASP A 121 15.12 5.20 13.00
N PRO A 122 15.15 6.53 12.99
CA PRO A 122 14.87 7.32 11.79
C PRO A 122 15.69 6.92 10.55
N GLY A 123 16.93 6.45 10.72
CA GLY A 123 17.78 5.97 9.62
C GLY A 123 17.30 4.68 8.96
N PHE A 124 16.39 3.96 9.63
CA PHE A 124 15.84 2.68 9.21
C PHE A 124 14.30 2.67 9.14
N PHE A 125 13.66 3.83 9.17
CA PHE A 125 12.20 3.90 9.12
C PHE A 125 11.64 3.32 7.82
N GLY A 126 10.71 2.37 7.97
CA GLY A 126 9.91 1.81 6.87
C GLY A 126 10.55 0.61 6.20
#